data_AF-A0A067BP41-F1
#
_entry.id   AF-A0A067BP41-F1
#
_cell.length_a   1.000
_cell.length_b   1.000
_cell.length_c   1.000
_cell.angle_alpha   90.00
_cell.angle_beta   90.00
_cell.angle_gamma   90.00
#
_symmetry.space_group_name_H-M   'P 1'
#
loop_
_entity.id
_entity.type
_entity.pdbx_description
1 polymer ?
#
loop_
_entity_poly.entity_id
_entity_poly.type
_entity_poly.pdbx_seq_one_letter_code
_entity_poly.pdbx_strand_id
1 'polypeptide(L)'
;MADDVDRFRPLEKQYRHRGNDHKNARQRRHDAHRQTDRVEFSGVIDVHAKEANAAANMARLHGRALSSEELAFNYTILSPRDAYIYEVDGLRGLMVLTGAMPITTQVEWAFRAVRAYSQQPYNNVTNLTGDRGATTRLWQDAWHEDATTSGRPAWKAFQALRWANIGAHYDWTARQYVADPDIPPLPEELQQLVKEVYAMTSYVDGRDVESGIVNFYPAGTSMGGHLDNAESDMINPIVSLSLGTQCIYLQGGLTRATPPTALWLRSGDIILMGGEARRCFHGVPLVTDKLPADFAACTQALKHTHIPAEVDAFADYIAHARVNINLRRVAAR
;
A
#
# COMPACT_ATOMS: atom_id res chain seq x y z
N MET A 1 -14.01 7.79 -34.67
CA MET A 1 -13.94 6.94 -33.46
C MET A 1 -12.50 6.98 -33.00
N ALA A 2 -12.19 7.73 -31.94
CA ALA A 2 -10.84 7.78 -31.40
C ALA A 2 -10.49 6.43 -30.78
N ASP A 3 -9.31 5.94 -31.09
CA ASP A 3 -8.84 4.58 -30.81
C ASP A 3 -8.76 4.34 -29.29
N ASP A 4 -9.62 3.47 -28.76
CA ASP A 4 -9.75 3.09 -27.34
C ASP A 4 -8.66 2.07 -26.93
N VAL A 5 -7.42 2.32 -27.37
CA VAL A 5 -6.29 1.42 -27.15
C VAL A 5 -5.86 1.50 -25.69
N ASP A 6 -5.89 0.38 -24.98
CA ASP A 6 -5.39 0.26 -23.60
C ASP A 6 -3.86 0.52 -23.57
N ARG A 7 -3.49 1.72 -23.12
CA ARG A 7 -2.11 2.17 -22.91
C ARG A 7 -1.60 1.93 -21.49
N PHE A 8 -2.47 1.48 -20.59
CA PHE A 8 -2.09 1.10 -19.22
C PHE A 8 -1.42 -0.28 -19.18
N ARG A 9 -2.05 -1.25 -19.83
CA ARG A 9 -1.64 -2.66 -19.82
C ARG A 9 -0.22 -2.92 -20.35
N PRO A 10 0.29 -2.22 -21.38
CA PRO A 10 1.68 -2.41 -21.83
C PRO A 10 2.70 -2.11 -20.72
N LEU A 11 2.57 -0.98 -20.02
CA LEU A 11 3.50 -0.60 -18.95
C LEU A 11 3.35 -1.49 -17.72
N GLU A 12 2.11 -1.88 -17.38
CA GLU A 12 1.87 -2.88 -16.34
C GLU A 12 2.59 -4.21 -16.65
N LYS A 13 2.51 -4.69 -17.90
CA LYS A 13 3.17 -5.93 -18.32
C LYS A 13 4.69 -5.81 -18.36
N GLN A 14 5.23 -4.63 -18.62
CA GLN A 14 6.68 -4.39 -18.63
C GLN A 14 7.28 -4.61 -17.25
N TYR A 15 6.64 -4.09 -16.20
CA TYR A 15 7.17 -4.17 -14.83
C TYR A 15 6.74 -5.43 -14.08
N ARG A 16 5.65 -6.09 -14.49
CA ARG A 16 5.14 -7.26 -13.79
C ARG A 16 6.17 -8.39 -13.73
N HIS A 17 6.52 -8.80 -12.51
CA HIS A 17 7.36 -9.98 -12.31
C HIS A 17 6.62 -11.22 -12.82
N ARG A 18 7.17 -11.88 -13.84
CA ARG A 18 6.65 -13.16 -14.31
C ARG A 18 7.37 -14.29 -13.59
N GLY A 19 6.91 -14.62 -12.40
CA GLY A 19 7.32 -15.85 -11.70
C GLY A 19 7.20 -17.08 -12.60
N ASN A 20 7.97 -18.12 -12.29
CA ASN A 20 8.04 -19.35 -13.09
C ASN A 20 6.99 -20.41 -12.70
N ASP A 21 6.17 -20.13 -11.68
CA ASP A 21 5.39 -21.15 -10.97
C ASP A 21 4.21 -21.72 -11.78
N HIS A 22 3.76 -21.03 -12.82
CA HIS A 22 2.70 -21.49 -13.73
C HIS A 22 3.21 -21.87 -15.13
N LYS A 23 4.52 -21.87 -15.34
CA LYS A 23 5.12 -22.03 -16.67
C LYS A 23 5.60 -23.45 -16.90
N ASN A 24 5.19 -24.07 -18.00
CA ASN A 24 5.77 -25.35 -18.42
C ASN A 24 7.25 -25.18 -18.84
N ALA A 25 8.00 -26.27 -18.96
CA ALA A 25 9.44 -26.23 -19.24
C ALA A 25 9.79 -25.50 -20.56
N ARG A 26 8.90 -25.57 -21.57
CA ARG A 26 9.06 -24.88 -22.86
C ARG A 26 8.89 -23.36 -22.70
N GLN A 27 7.88 -22.94 -21.93
CA GLN A 27 7.64 -21.53 -21.61
C GLN A 27 8.80 -20.95 -20.78
N ARG A 28 9.35 -21.72 -19.85
CA ARG A 28 10.55 -21.35 -19.07
C ARG A 28 11.79 -21.16 -19.95
N ARG A 29 12.05 -22.06 -20.91
CA ARG A 29 13.16 -21.92 -21.87
C ARG A 29 12.98 -20.75 -22.84
N HIS A 30 11.76 -20.55 -23.32
CA HIS A 30 11.42 -19.40 -24.18
C HIS A 30 11.56 -18.07 -23.43
N ASP A 31 11.11 -18.00 -22.19
CA ASP A 31 11.25 -16.80 -21.36
C ASP A 31 12.69 -16.58 -20.92
N ALA A 32 13.47 -17.63 -20.61
CA ALA A 32 14.91 -17.52 -20.34
C ALA A 32 15.70 -16.96 -21.54
N HIS A 33 15.27 -17.29 -22.76
CA HIS A 33 15.83 -16.71 -23.99
C HIS A 33 15.43 -15.24 -24.22
N ARG A 34 14.33 -14.77 -23.60
CA ARG A 34 13.89 -13.36 -23.59
C ARG A 34 14.34 -12.58 -22.35
N GLN A 35 14.67 -13.26 -21.26
CA GLN A 35 15.17 -12.69 -20.00
C GLN A 35 16.59 -12.13 -20.13
N THR A 36 17.19 -12.21 -21.31
CA THR A 36 18.34 -11.42 -21.72
C THR A 36 18.00 -9.93 -21.84
N ASP A 37 16.72 -9.56 -21.99
CA ASP A 37 16.27 -8.19 -21.86
C ASP A 37 16.03 -7.89 -20.37
N ARG A 38 17.05 -7.33 -19.69
CA ARG A 38 16.89 -6.76 -18.34
C ARG A 38 15.69 -5.82 -18.35
N VAL A 39 14.75 -6.00 -17.43
CA VAL A 39 13.66 -5.02 -17.22
C VAL A 39 14.30 -3.67 -16.92
N GLU A 40 13.97 -2.70 -17.77
CA GLU A 40 14.56 -1.37 -17.73
C GLU A 40 13.69 -0.45 -16.87
N PHE A 41 14.30 0.15 -15.85
CA PHE A 41 13.61 0.94 -14.83
C PHE A 41 13.87 2.45 -14.94
N SER A 42 14.56 2.94 -15.98
CA SER A 42 14.87 4.39 -16.09
C SER A 42 13.61 5.25 -16.28
N GLY A 43 12.54 4.66 -16.80
CA GLY A 43 11.23 5.29 -16.92
C GLY A 43 10.46 5.41 -15.60
N VAL A 44 10.92 4.78 -14.51
CA VAL A 44 10.26 4.86 -13.20
C VAL A 44 10.78 6.09 -12.44
N ILE A 45 9.86 6.95 -12.01
CA ILE A 45 10.19 8.12 -11.20
C ILE A 45 10.63 7.68 -9.81
N ASP A 46 11.77 8.19 -9.36
CA ASP A 46 12.32 7.96 -8.03
C ASP A 46 12.46 9.28 -7.26
N VAL A 47 11.52 9.54 -6.36
CA VAL A 47 11.53 10.77 -5.56
C VAL A 47 12.61 10.80 -4.47
N HIS A 48 13.24 9.66 -4.17
CA HIS A 48 14.35 9.56 -3.20
C HIS A 48 15.72 9.66 -3.85
N ALA A 49 15.80 9.59 -5.18
CA ALA A 49 17.03 9.68 -5.96
C ALA A 49 16.83 10.63 -7.14
N LYS A 50 16.49 11.88 -6.84
CA LYS A 50 16.06 12.90 -7.82
C LYS A 50 17.04 13.01 -8.99
N GLU A 51 18.33 13.09 -8.71
CA GLU A 51 19.41 13.27 -9.69
C GLU A 51 19.65 12.01 -10.54
N ALA A 52 19.19 10.84 -10.09
CA ALA A 52 19.29 9.59 -10.82
C ALA A 52 18.13 9.37 -11.81
N ASN A 53 17.12 10.24 -11.79
CA ASN A 53 16.00 10.17 -12.74
C ASN A 53 16.45 10.58 -14.15
N ALA A 54 15.80 10.01 -15.17
CA ALA A 54 15.90 10.53 -16.52
C ALA A 54 15.49 12.02 -16.56
N ALA A 55 16.14 12.82 -17.41
CA ALA A 55 15.91 14.28 -17.47
C ALA A 55 14.42 14.66 -17.66
N ALA A 56 13.68 13.87 -18.45
CA ALA A 56 12.24 14.06 -18.65
C ALA A 56 11.41 13.80 -17.39
N ASN A 57 11.81 12.86 -16.53
CA ASN A 57 11.17 12.57 -15.26
C ASN A 57 11.51 13.65 -14.22
N MET A 58 12.78 14.07 -14.15
CA MET A 58 13.23 15.14 -13.26
C MET A 58 12.51 16.46 -13.55
N ALA A 59 12.28 16.79 -14.83
CA ALA A 59 11.59 18.01 -15.25
C ALA A 59 10.11 18.06 -14.80
N ARG A 60 9.49 16.91 -14.52
CA ARG A 60 8.09 16.81 -14.06
C ARG A 60 7.97 16.81 -12.54
N LEU A 61 9.07 16.65 -11.81
CA LEU A 61 9.05 16.42 -10.36
C LEU A 61 9.21 17.74 -9.59
N HIS A 62 8.15 18.14 -8.90
CA HIS A 62 8.12 19.33 -8.08
C HIS A 62 8.13 18.92 -6.61
N GLY A 63 9.17 19.33 -5.90
CA GLY A 63 9.40 18.96 -4.52
C GLY A 63 9.44 20.19 -3.63
N ARG A 64 8.83 20.11 -2.45
CA ARG A 64 8.91 21.17 -1.44
C ARG A 64 8.97 20.61 -0.02
N ALA A 65 9.64 21.36 0.84
CA ALA A 65 9.52 21.17 2.28
C ALA A 65 8.16 21.71 2.78
N LEU A 66 7.84 21.41 4.03
CA LEU A 66 6.66 21.96 4.70
C LEU A 66 6.85 23.45 5.00
N SER A 67 5.76 24.20 4.88
CA SER A 67 5.62 25.59 5.30
C SER A 67 5.48 25.70 6.82
N SER A 68 5.69 26.90 7.37
CA SER A 68 5.54 27.17 8.81
C SER A 68 4.15 26.83 9.34
N GLU A 69 3.11 27.04 8.53
CA GLU A 69 1.72 26.71 8.85
C GLU A 69 1.52 25.20 8.96
N GLU A 70 2.08 24.43 8.01
CA GLU A 70 2.01 22.96 8.03
C GLU A 70 2.81 22.40 9.22
N LEU A 71 3.90 23.03 9.63
CA LEU A 71 4.69 22.65 10.80
C LEU A 71 3.95 22.87 12.14
N ALA A 72 2.96 23.77 12.19
CA ALA A 72 2.28 24.16 13.43
C ALA A 72 1.24 23.13 13.93
N PHE A 73 0.93 22.11 13.13
CA PHE A 73 0.00 21.05 13.51
C PHE A 73 0.59 20.16 14.62
N ASN A 74 -0.27 19.62 15.48
CA ASN A 74 0.14 18.71 16.55
C ASN A 74 0.33 17.29 16.01
N TYR A 75 1.54 16.98 15.57
CA TYR A 75 1.91 15.66 15.04
C TYR A 75 2.22 14.67 16.17
N THR A 76 1.55 13.53 16.14
CA THR A 76 1.68 12.44 17.14
C THR A 76 2.17 11.13 16.53
N ILE A 77 2.03 10.96 15.21
CA ILE A 77 2.42 9.76 14.49
C ILE A 77 3.53 10.09 13.50
N LEU A 78 3.31 11.10 12.67
CA LEU A 78 4.25 11.60 11.69
C LEU A 78 5.25 12.56 12.33
N SER A 79 6.39 12.75 11.67
CA SER A 79 7.39 13.75 12.02
C SER A 79 7.54 14.71 10.85
N PRO A 80 7.24 16.00 11.03
CA PRO A 80 7.40 16.98 9.96
C PRO A 80 8.87 17.32 9.67
N ARG A 81 9.80 16.91 10.56
CA ARG A 81 11.21 17.32 10.53
C ARG A 81 11.91 17.02 9.21
N ASP A 82 11.75 15.79 8.73
CA ASP A 82 12.40 15.28 7.52
C ASP A 82 11.37 15.06 6.40
N ALA A 83 10.14 15.56 6.59
CA ALA A 83 9.05 15.37 5.66
C ALA A 83 9.24 16.26 4.42
N TYR A 84 8.91 15.69 3.26
CA TYR A 84 9.02 16.37 1.98
C TYR A 84 7.91 15.92 1.05
N ILE A 85 7.33 16.86 0.31
CA ILE A 85 6.15 16.64 -0.53
C ILE A 85 6.57 16.75 -1.98
N TYR A 86 6.17 15.75 -2.76
CA TYR A 86 6.38 15.71 -4.20
C TYR A 86 5.05 15.70 -4.95
N GLU A 87 4.98 16.51 -5.98
CA GLU A 87 3.97 16.48 -7.02
C GLU A 87 4.63 16.16 -8.36
N VAL A 88 3.86 15.58 -9.27
CA VAL A 88 4.36 15.20 -10.60
C VAL A 88 3.47 15.79 -11.67
N ASP A 89 4.07 16.53 -12.60
CA ASP A 89 3.34 17.10 -13.74
C ASP A 89 2.61 16.00 -14.53
N GLY A 90 1.33 16.27 -14.80
CA GLY A 90 0.41 15.33 -15.43
C GLY A 90 -0.32 14.39 -14.47
N LEU A 91 0.02 14.40 -13.16
CA LEU A 91 -0.65 13.60 -12.12
C LEU A 91 -1.40 14.52 -11.13
N ARG A 92 -2.33 15.35 -11.63
CA ARG A 92 -3.02 16.35 -10.80
C ARG A 92 -3.76 15.72 -9.62
N GLY A 93 -3.54 16.27 -8.43
CA GLY A 93 -4.14 15.79 -7.18
C GLY A 93 -3.43 14.58 -6.57
N LEU A 94 -2.35 14.08 -7.18
CA LEU A 94 -1.46 13.10 -6.56
C LEU A 94 -0.33 13.82 -5.83
N MET A 95 -0.20 13.54 -4.54
CA MET A 95 0.95 13.97 -3.73
C MET A 95 1.66 12.75 -3.15
N VAL A 96 2.99 12.77 -3.17
CA VAL A 96 3.84 11.77 -2.53
C VAL A 96 4.59 12.42 -1.37
N LEU A 97 4.26 12.01 -0.15
CA LEU A 97 4.89 12.47 1.07
C LEU A 97 5.96 11.45 1.49
N THR A 98 7.19 11.92 1.60
CA THR A 98 8.37 11.11 1.98
C THR A 98 8.95 11.63 3.29
N GLY A 99 9.67 10.77 4.04
CA GLY A 99 10.38 11.19 5.26
C GLY A 99 9.49 11.58 6.45
N ALA A 100 8.17 11.54 6.28
CA ALA A 100 7.22 11.95 7.30
C ALA A 100 6.99 10.91 8.40
N MET A 101 7.45 9.67 8.25
CA MET A 101 7.29 8.64 9.26
C MET A 101 8.67 8.12 9.72
N PRO A 102 9.07 8.34 10.98
CA PRO A 102 10.32 7.80 11.51
C PRO A 102 10.39 6.28 11.35
N ILE A 103 11.58 5.73 11.09
CA ILE A 103 11.74 4.30 10.78
C ILE A 103 11.24 3.37 11.88
N THR A 104 11.38 3.76 13.15
CA THR A 104 10.83 3.02 14.29
C THR A 104 9.30 3.00 14.27
N THR A 105 8.67 4.12 13.95
CA THR A 105 7.22 4.22 13.75
C THR A 105 6.77 3.37 12.56
N GLN A 106 7.53 3.35 11.46
CA GLN A 106 7.20 2.49 10.31
C GLN A 106 7.16 1.00 10.70
N VAL A 107 8.16 0.54 11.46
CA VAL A 107 8.25 -0.84 11.94
C VAL A 107 7.09 -1.18 12.87
N GLU A 108 6.78 -0.32 13.84
CA GLU A 108 5.63 -0.47 14.75
C GLU A 108 4.31 -0.57 13.99
N TRP A 109 4.10 0.27 12.99
CA TRP A 109 2.89 0.28 12.18
C TRP A 109 2.77 -0.93 11.26
N ALA A 110 3.89 -1.40 10.70
CA ALA A 110 3.92 -2.62 9.90
C ALA A 110 3.63 -3.85 10.76
N PHE A 111 4.22 -3.90 11.95
CA PHE A 111 3.96 -4.94 12.93
C PHE A 111 2.50 -4.93 13.37
N ARG A 112 1.93 -3.75 13.67
CA ARG A 112 0.51 -3.59 13.98
C ARG A 112 -0.40 -4.05 12.84
N ALA A 113 -0.07 -3.73 11.60
CA ALA A 113 -0.88 -4.14 10.46
C ALA A 113 -0.91 -5.67 10.29
N VAL A 114 0.24 -6.32 10.46
CA VAL A 114 0.37 -7.79 10.45
C VAL A 114 -0.33 -8.43 11.64
N ARG A 115 -0.17 -7.86 12.85
CA ARG A 115 -0.64 -8.46 14.11
C ARG A 115 -2.10 -8.18 14.43
N ALA A 116 -2.55 -6.94 14.24
CA ALA A 116 -3.87 -6.49 14.68
C ALA A 116 -4.85 -6.37 13.51
N TYR A 117 -4.46 -5.74 12.40
CA TYR A 117 -5.38 -5.46 11.30
C TYR A 117 -5.62 -6.65 10.36
N SER A 118 -4.86 -7.73 10.52
CA SER A 118 -5.08 -8.99 9.79
C SER A 118 -6.13 -9.91 10.43
N GLN A 119 -6.58 -9.59 11.65
CA GLN A 119 -7.40 -10.45 12.50
C GLN A 119 -8.47 -9.68 13.28
N GLN A 120 -9.39 -10.42 13.91
CA GLN A 120 -10.41 -9.80 14.76
C GLN A 120 -9.80 -9.21 16.05
N PRO A 121 -10.46 -8.22 16.67
CA PRO A 121 -11.72 -7.59 16.23
C PRO A 121 -11.56 -6.57 15.11
N TYR A 122 -10.33 -6.11 14.83
CA TYR A 122 -10.12 -4.97 13.94
C TYR A 122 -10.50 -5.24 12.49
N ASN A 123 -10.26 -6.45 11.99
CA ASN A 123 -10.64 -6.83 10.64
C ASN A 123 -12.11 -7.26 10.55
N ASN A 124 -12.72 -7.02 9.39
CA ASN A 124 -14.10 -7.43 9.11
C ASN A 124 -14.20 -8.52 8.06
N VAL A 125 -13.38 -8.49 7.01
CA VAL A 125 -13.35 -9.53 5.99
C VAL A 125 -11.95 -9.59 5.41
N THR A 126 -11.53 -10.77 4.95
CA THR A 126 -10.27 -10.95 4.21
C THR A 126 -10.51 -11.69 2.91
N ASN A 127 -9.50 -11.75 2.04
CA ASN A 127 -9.56 -12.60 0.85
C ASN A 127 -9.62 -14.10 1.16
N LEU A 128 -9.27 -14.52 2.38
CA LEU A 128 -9.23 -15.93 2.77
C LEU A 128 -10.64 -16.45 3.08
N THR A 129 -11.49 -15.58 3.62
CA THR A 129 -12.81 -15.97 4.13
C THR A 129 -13.70 -14.74 4.33
N GLY A 130 -14.99 -14.92 4.02
CA GLY A 130 -16.07 -14.01 4.40
C GLY A 130 -16.52 -14.18 5.86
N ASP A 131 -16.16 -15.30 6.50
CA ASP A 131 -16.43 -15.54 7.92
C ASP A 131 -15.40 -14.83 8.78
N ARG A 132 -15.86 -13.79 9.49
CA ARG A 132 -15.10 -13.05 10.50
C ARG A 132 -14.48 -13.99 11.52
N GLY A 133 -15.24 -14.95 12.04
CA GLY A 133 -14.82 -15.85 13.13
C GLY A 133 -13.53 -16.60 12.79
N ALA A 134 -13.39 -17.00 11.53
CA ALA A 134 -12.24 -17.72 11.02
C ALA A 134 -10.92 -16.92 11.02
N THR A 135 -10.95 -15.59 11.19
CA THR A 135 -9.73 -14.76 11.31
C THR A 135 -9.40 -14.33 12.73
N THR A 136 -10.03 -14.89 13.77
CA THR A 136 -9.86 -14.43 15.16
C THR A 136 -8.42 -14.48 15.66
N ARG A 137 -7.67 -15.49 15.24
CA ARG A 137 -6.29 -15.74 15.67
C ARG A 137 -5.34 -15.89 14.49
N LEU A 138 -5.67 -15.26 13.35
CA LEU A 138 -4.98 -15.53 12.09
C LEU A 138 -3.46 -15.31 12.18
N TRP A 139 -3.01 -14.20 12.76
CA TRP A 139 -1.58 -13.97 12.98
C TRP A 139 -1.07 -14.77 14.17
N GLN A 140 -1.81 -14.78 15.29
CA GLN A 140 -1.39 -15.49 16.50
C GLN A 140 -1.06 -16.96 16.23
N ASP A 141 -1.92 -17.64 15.48
CA ASP A 141 -1.71 -19.05 15.13
C ASP A 141 -0.58 -19.18 14.09
N ALA A 142 -0.38 -18.20 13.20
CA ALA A 142 0.62 -18.29 12.12
C ALA A 142 2.06 -18.47 12.62
N TRP A 143 2.43 -17.82 13.73
CA TRP A 143 3.78 -17.90 14.29
C TRP A 143 3.96 -19.01 15.34
N HIS A 144 2.96 -19.86 15.55
CA HIS A 144 3.08 -21.09 16.35
C HIS A 144 3.26 -22.31 15.43
N GLU A 145 4.37 -23.04 15.58
CA GLU A 145 4.82 -24.10 14.65
C GLU A 145 3.80 -25.21 14.36
N ASP A 146 2.97 -25.58 15.35
CA ASP A 146 2.00 -26.68 15.25
C ASP A 146 0.56 -26.24 14.90
N ALA A 147 0.33 -24.95 14.70
CA ALA A 147 -1.03 -24.46 14.49
C ALA A 147 -1.52 -24.69 13.05
N THR A 148 -2.82 -25.01 12.94
CA THR A 148 -3.50 -25.15 11.64
C THR A 148 -4.70 -24.22 11.56
N THR A 149 -4.91 -23.62 10.38
CA THR A 149 -6.08 -22.77 10.09
C THR A 149 -6.76 -23.34 8.86
N SER A 150 -8.02 -23.75 8.99
CA SER A 150 -8.80 -24.38 7.90
C SER A 150 -8.08 -25.57 7.24
N GLY A 151 -7.41 -26.41 8.04
CA GLY A 151 -6.72 -27.62 7.58
C GLY A 151 -5.38 -27.40 6.84
N ARG A 152 -4.82 -26.18 6.89
CA ARG A 152 -3.47 -25.84 6.38
C ARG A 152 -2.57 -25.36 7.52
N PRO A 153 -1.23 -25.49 7.40
CA PRO A 153 -0.32 -24.85 8.33
C PRO A 153 -0.64 -23.35 8.44
N ALA A 154 -0.83 -22.84 9.65
CA ALA A 154 -1.32 -21.49 9.89
C ALA A 154 -0.43 -20.44 9.22
N TRP A 155 0.89 -20.64 9.24
CA TRP A 155 1.85 -19.80 8.50
C TRP A 155 1.54 -19.69 7.00
N LYS A 156 1.27 -20.81 6.33
CA LYS A 156 0.91 -20.82 4.91
C LYS A 156 -0.43 -20.16 4.64
N ALA A 157 -1.38 -20.27 5.58
CA ALA A 157 -2.66 -19.57 5.49
C ALA A 157 -2.45 -18.05 5.59
N PHE A 158 -1.64 -17.58 6.54
CA PHE A 158 -1.28 -16.18 6.67
C PHE A 158 -0.55 -15.63 5.43
N GLN A 159 0.41 -16.39 4.88
CA GLN A 159 1.10 -16.01 3.64
C GLN A 159 0.18 -15.91 2.42
N ALA A 160 -1.03 -16.48 2.47
CA ALA A 160 -2.04 -16.35 1.44
C ALA A 160 -2.95 -15.12 1.63
N LEU A 161 -2.83 -14.39 2.74
CA LEU A 161 -3.54 -13.13 2.99
C LEU A 161 -3.10 -12.07 1.97
N ARG A 162 -4.06 -11.38 1.37
CA ARG A 162 -3.85 -10.35 0.35
C ARG A 162 -4.50 -9.04 0.74
N TRP A 163 -5.64 -9.09 1.42
CA TRP A 163 -6.27 -7.90 1.96
C TRP A 163 -7.07 -8.21 3.22
N ALA A 164 -7.20 -7.19 4.07
CA ALA A 164 -8.11 -7.15 5.20
C ALA A 164 -8.82 -5.78 5.24
N ASN A 165 -10.13 -5.79 5.41
CA ASN A 165 -10.91 -4.56 5.63
C ASN A 165 -10.93 -4.21 7.10
N ILE A 166 -10.79 -2.93 7.42
CA ILE A 166 -10.89 -2.37 8.78
C ILE A 166 -11.85 -1.18 8.76
N GLY A 167 -12.59 -0.96 9.86
CA GLY A 167 -13.67 0.03 9.88
C GLY A 167 -14.82 -0.35 8.93
N ALA A 168 -15.52 0.64 8.37
CA ALA A 168 -16.66 0.39 7.49
C ALA A 168 -16.28 -0.54 6.31
N HIS A 169 -17.06 -1.61 6.12
CA HIS A 169 -16.77 -2.64 5.12
C HIS A 169 -17.66 -2.48 3.88
N TYR A 170 -17.06 -2.52 2.69
CA TYR A 170 -17.78 -2.59 1.42
C TYR A 170 -17.97 -4.05 1.00
N ASP A 171 -19.23 -4.49 0.90
CA ASP A 171 -19.58 -5.77 0.30
C ASP A 171 -19.51 -5.64 -1.22
N TRP A 172 -18.54 -6.32 -1.84
CA TRP A 172 -18.33 -6.32 -3.29
C TRP A 172 -19.45 -7.01 -4.09
N THR A 173 -20.18 -7.93 -3.46
CA THR A 173 -21.31 -8.65 -4.07
C THR A 173 -22.55 -7.77 -4.07
N ALA A 174 -22.90 -7.23 -2.90
CA ALA A 174 -24.05 -6.33 -2.73
C ALA A 174 -23.76 -4.89 -3.22
N ARG A 175 -22.49 -4.57 -3.49
CA ARG A 175 -21.99 -3.27 -3.93
C ARG A 175 -22.38 -2.10 -3.00
N GLN A 176 -22.37 -2.35 -1.69
CA GLN A 176 -22.75 -1.38 -0.68
C GLN A 176 -21.93 -1.54 0.60
N TYR A 177 -21.86 -0.47 1.40
CA TYR A 177 -21.28 -0.56 2.74
C TYR A 177 -22.24 -1.29 3.69
N VAL A 178 -21.70 -2.24 4.44
CA VAL A 178 -22.48 -3.07 5.36
C VAL A 178 -22.78 -2.27 6.64
N ALA A 179 -24.07 -2.18 6.98
CA ALA A 179 -24.52 -1.66 8.27
C ALA A 179 -24.61 -2.81 9.29
N ASP A 180 -23.46 -3.17 9.87
CA ASP A 180 -23.36 -4.19 10.92
C ASP A 180 -22.85 -3.52 12.22
N PRO A 181 -23.62 -3.56 13.33
CA PRO A 181 -23.21 -2.96 14.60
C PRO A 181 -22.00 -3.67 15.24
N ASP A 182 -21.71 -4.92 14.85
CA ASP A 182 -20.58 -5.68 15.36
C ASP A 182 -19.29 -5.34 14.59
N ILE A 183 -19.34 -4.58 13.51
CA ILE A 183 -18.15 -4.05 12.82
C ILE A 183 -17.54 -2.95 13.69
N PRO A 184 -16.28 -3.09 14.15
CA PRO A 184 -15.64 -2.05 14.93
C PRO A 184 -15.40 -0.81 14.08
N PRO A 185 -15.44 0.39 14.69
CA PRO A 185 -15.06 1.61 14.00
C PRO A 185 -13.60 1.55 13.56
N LEU A 186 -13.26 2.40 12.58
CA LEU A 186 -11.87 2.58 12.20
C LEU A 186 -11.05 3.06 13.42
N PRO A 187 -9.94 2.40 13.77
CA PRO A 187 -9.07 2.80 14.87
C PRO A 187 -8.73 4.29 14.83
N GLU A 188 -8.79 4.97 15.98
CA GLU A 188 -8.63 6.42 16.09
C GLU A 188 -7.27 6.89 15.58
N GLU A 189 -6.22 6.09 15.79
CA GLU A 189 -4.87 6.42 15.29
C GLU A 189 -4.81 6.48 13.75
N LEU A 190 -5.66 5.74 13.04
CA LEU A 190 -5.71 5.78 11.58
C LEU A 190 -6.42 7.05 11.10
N GLN A 191 -7.44 7.49 11.84
CA GLN A 191 -8.06 8.79 11.59
C GLN A 191 -7.07 9.93 11.88
N GLN A 192 -6.31 9.82 12.97
CA GLN A 192 -5.26 10.79 13.32
C GLN A 192 -4.14 10.84 12.27
N LEU A 193 -3.69 9.68 11.76
CA LEU A 193 -2.73 9.63 10.65
C LEU A 193 -3.23 10.41 9.44
N VAL A 194 -4.49 10.24 9.05
CA VAL A 194 -5.08 10.97 7.91
C VAL A 194 -5.13 12.48 8.17
N LYS A 195 -5.52 12.90 9.38
CA LYS A 195 -5.52 14.32 9.78
C LYS A 195 -4.12 14.92 9.69
N GLU A 196 -3.10 14.20 10.13
CA GLU A 196 -1.70 14.62 10.02
C GLU A 196 -1.25 14.71 8.56
N VAL A 197 -1.65 13.77 7.68
CA VAL A 197 -1.35 13.86 6.24
C VAL A 197 -2.04 15.07 5.61
N TYR A 198 -3.30 15.35 5.94
CA TYR A 198 -4.01 16.54 5.44
C TYR A 198 -3.34 17.83 5.89
N ALA A 199 -2.91 17.90 7.15
CA ALA A 199 -2.16 19.03 7.67
C ALA A 199 -0.83 19.23 6.94
N MET A 200 -0.04 18.16 6.73
CA MET A 200 1.25 18.26 6.02
C MET A 200 1.07 18.69 4.57
N THR A 201 0.01 18.26 3.91
CA THR A 201 -0.23 18.50 2.47
C THR A 201 -1.05 19.75 2.20
N SER A 202 -1.48 20.48 3.24
CA SER A 202 -2.44 21.58 3.14
C SER A 202 -3.74 21.17 2.42
N TYR A 203 -4.17 19.92 2.56
CA TYR A 203 -5.40 19.41 1.93
C TYR A 203 -6.63 19.85 2.73
N VAL A 204 -7.20 21.00 2.36
CA VAL A 204 -8.26 21.69 3.13
C VAL A 204 -9.65 21.04 3.05
N ASP A 205 -9.93 20.26 2.02
CA ASP A 205 -11.25 19.64 1.80
C ASP A 205 -11.39 18.25 2.43
N GLY A 206 -10.34 17.77 3.11
CA GLY A 206 -10.28 16.45 3.71
C GLY A 206 -11.20 16.33 4.93
N ARG A 207 -11.99 15.26 4.97
CA ARG A 207 -12.88 14.92 6.10
C ARG A 207 -12.44 13.62 6.78
N ASP A 208 -13.04 13.35 7.92
CA ASP A 208 -12.81 12.10 8.65
C ASP A 208 -13.11 10.88 7.77
N VAL A 209 -12.27 9.86 7.97
CA VAL A 209 -12.30 8.58 7.25
C VAL A 209 -12.91 7.49 8.12
N GLU A 210 -13.72 6.62 7.53
CA GLU A 210 -14.40 5.55 8.27
C GLU A 210 -13.97 4.14 7.85
N SER A 211 -13.15 4.00 6.80
CA SER A 211 -12.76 2.71 6.23
C SER A 211 -11.29 2.66 5.86
N GLY A 212 -10.72 1.47 6.01
CA GLY A 212 -9.38 1.14 5.55
C GLY A 212 -9.33 -0.22 4.86
N ILE A 213 -8.46 -0.32 3.86
CA ILE A 213 -8.06 -1.60 3.26
C ILE A 213 -6.57 -1.78 3.49
N VAL A 214 -6.22 -2.80 4.26
CA VAL A 214 -4.84 -3.22 4.47
C VAL A 214 -4.52 -4.28 3.42
N ASN A 215 -3.63 -3.97 2.49
CA ASN A 215 -3.16 -4.89 1.47
C ASN A 215 -1.83 -5.51 1.89
N PHE A 216 -1.71 -6.82 1.73
CA PHE A 216 -0.55 -7.64 2.08
C PHE A 216 0.05 -8.24 0.81
N TYR A 217 1.24 -7.77 0.45
CA TYR A 217 1.91 -8.14 -0.79
C TYR A 217 3.20 -8.90 -0.49
N PRO A 218 3.23 -10.22 -0.66
CA PRO A 218 4.50 -10.93 -0.81
C PRO A 218 5.29 -10.38 -2.00
N ALA A 219 6.61 -10.44 -1.92
CA ALA A 219 7.50 -10.07 -3.01
C ALA A 219 7.15 -10.84 -4.30
N GLY A 220 7.24 -10.16 -5.44
CA GLY A 220 6.87 -10.70 -6.75
C GLY A 220 5.37 -10.70 -7.05
N THR A 221 4.51 -10.31 -6.10
CA THR A 221 3.08 -10.13 -6.36
C THR A 221 2.78 -8.81 -7.09
N SER A 222 1.55 -8.70 -7.59
CA SER A 222 1.09 -7.53 -8.35
C SER A 222 -0.40 -7.29 -8.14
N MET A 223 -0.82 -6.04 -8.29
CA MET A 223 -2.21 -5.60 -8.38
C MET A 223 -2.41 -4.89 -9.72
N GLY A 224 -3.36 -5.37 -10.52
CA GLY A 224 -3.63 -4.82 -11.84
C GLY A 224 -4.25 -3.42 -11.81
N GLY A 225 -4.24 -2.74 -12.95
CA GLY A 225 -4.87 -1.43 -13.13
C GLY A 225 -6.38 -1.45 -12.82
N HIS A 226 -6.78 -0.74 -11.78
CA HIS A 226 -8.17 -0.66 -11.29
C HIS A 226 -8.52 0.78 -10.89
N LEU A 227 -9.80 0.99 -10.58
CA LEU A 227 -10.35 2.20 -10.00
C LEU A 227 -10.88 1.88 -8.61
N ASP A 228 -10.64 2.77 -7.67
CA ASP A 228 -11.32 2.76 -6.37
C ASP A 228 -12.56 3.66 -6.49
N ASN A 229 -13.69 3.10 -6.92
CA ASN A 229 -14.93 3.86 -7.17
C ASN A 229 -16.14 3.27 -6.45
N ALA A 230 -15.89 2.58 -5.34
CA ALA A 230 -16.91 1.95 -4.53
C ALA A 230 -17.62 2.96 -3.61
N GLU A 231 -16.93 4.04 -3.25
CA GLU A 231 -17.41 5.06 -2.33
C GLU A 231 -18.38 6.02 -3.03
N SER A 232 -19.42 6.45 -2.32
CA SER A 232 -20.33 7.49 -2.81
C SER A 232 -19.63 8.86 -2.82
N ASP A 233 -18.69 9.07 -1.90
CA ASP A 233 -17.85 10.25 -1.82
C ASP A 233 -16.55 10.08 -2.61
N MET A 234 -16.54 10.70 -3.79
CA MET A 234 -15.39 10.77 -4.68
C MET A 234 -14.70 12.15 -4.65
N ILE A 235 -15.00 12.96 -3.62
CA ILE A 235 -14.36 14.25 -3.36
C ILE A 235 -13.22 14.06 -2.37
N ASN A 236 -13.45 13.26 -1.32
CA ASN A 236 -12.45 12.97 -0.32
C ASN A 236 -11.31 12.10 -0.86
N PRO A 237 -10.06 12.40 -0.51
CA PRO A 237 -8.90 11.71 -1.04
C PRO A 237 -8.76 10.31 -0.42
N ILE A 238 -7.97 9.47 -1.08
CA ILE A 238 -7.45 8.23 -0.47
C ILE A 238 -6.04 8.52 0.04
N VAL A 239 -5.77 8.16 1.30
CA VAL A 239 -4.43 8.19 1.90
C VAL A 239 -3.89 6.76 1.94
N SER A 240 -2.78 6.50 1.25
CA SER A 240 -2.13 5.19 1.18
C SER A 240 -0.75 5.22 1.82
N LEU A 241 -0.60 4.62 3.00
CA LEU A 241 0.68 4.42 3.67
C LEU A 241 1.38 3.15 3.14
N SER A 242 2.67 3.27 2.83
CA SER A 242 3.55 2.20 2.34
C SER A 242 4.50 1.69 3.42
N LEU A 243 4.57 0.38 3.68
CA LEU A 243 5.46 -0.20 4.70
C LEU A 243 6.12 -1.50 4.21
N GLY A 244 7.38 -1.73 4.57
CA GLY A 244 8.12 -2.93 4.18
C GLY A 244 8.83 -2.78 2.83
N THR A 245 8.81 -3.82 1.99
CA THR A 245 9.57 -3.77 0.73
C THR A 245 9.04 -2.72 -0.25
N GLN A 246 9.92 -2.24 -1.14
CA GLN A 246 9.55 -1.24 -2.14
C GLN A 246 8.71 -1.84 -3.28
N CYS A 247 7.92 -1.00 -3.95
CA CYS A 247 7.13 -1.38 -5.11
C CYS A 247 7.22 -0.36 -6.25
N ILE A 248 6.80 -0.78 -7.44
CA ILE A 248 6.43 0.14 -8.51
C ILE A 248 4.93 0.38 -8.41
N TYR A 249 4.55 1.64 -8.30
CA TYR A 249 3.19 2.14 -8.40
C TYR A 249 2.97 2.76 -9.78
N LEU A 250 1.80 2.52 -10.36
CA LEU A 250 1.37 3.13 -11.62
C LEU A 250 0.20 4.06 -11.37
N GLN A 251 0.33 5.32 -11.78
CA GLN A 251 -0.76 6.30 -11.82
C GLN A 251 -1.15 6.55 -13.28
N GLY A 252 -2.34 6.12 -13.68
CA GLY A 252 -2.96 6.35 -14.98
C GLY A 252 -3.84 7.60 -15.02
N GLY A 253 -4.67 7.69 -16.05
CA GLY A 253 -5.71 8.71 -16.19
C GLY A 253 -7.10 8.18 -15.88
N LEU A 254 -8.12 8.97 -16.22
CA LEU A 254 -9.54 8.60 -16.09
C LEU A 254 -9.95 7.40 -16.95
N THR A 255 -9.17 7.10 -17.99
CA THR A 255 -9.36 5.94 -18.87
C THR A 255 -8.05 5.19 -19.05
N ARG A 256 -8.14 3.93 -19.49
CA ARG A 256 -6.97 3.12 -19.83
C ARG A 256 -6.25 3.58 -21.10
N ALA A 257 -6.82 4.51 -21.87
CA ALA A 257 -6.17 5.12 -23.02
C ALA A 257 -5.07 6.11 -22.62
N THR A 258 -5.07 6.60 -21.36
CA THR A 258 -3.97 7.41 -20.81
C THR A 258 -2.83 6.51 -20.35
N PRO A 259 -1.60 6.67 -20.88
CA PRO A 259 -0.44 5.93 -20.39
C PRO A 259 -0.14 6.27 -18.93
N PRO A 260 0.11 5.27 -18.06
CA PRO A 260 0.43 5.53 -16.67
C PRO A 260 1.85 6.05 -16.50
N THR A 261 2.04 6.85 -15.45
CA THR A 261 3.36 7.20 -14.92
C THR A 261 3.74 6.22 -13.83
N ALA A 262 4.97 5.69 -13.89
CA ALA A 262 5.49 4.77 -12.90
C ALA A 262 6.28 5.52 -11.82
N LEU A 263 6.08 5.15 -10.54
CA LEU A 263 6.78 5.70 -9.39
C LEU A 263 7.32 4.57 -8.51
N TRP A 264 8.52 4.73 -7.97
CA TRP A 264 9.00 3.91 -6.86
C TRP A 264 8.35 4.39 -5.56
N LEU A 265 7.80 3.45 -4.79
CA LEU A 265 7.37 3.69 -3.40
C LEU A 265 8.18 2.82 -2.45
N ARG A 266 8.80 3.45 -1.46
CA ARG A 266 9.58 2.82 -0.40
C ARG A 266 8.77 2.73 0.89
N SER A 267 9.32 2.08 1.90
CA SER A 267 8.74 2.09 3.25
C SER A 267 8.69 3.52 3.80
N GLY A 268 7.57 3.87 4.42
CA GLY A 268 7.29 5.20 4.97
C GLY A 268 6.67 6.18 3.98
N ASP A 269 6.69 5.89 2.67
CA ASP A 269 6.08 6.76 1.68
C ASP A 269 4.55 6.75 1.81
N ILE A 270 3.95 7.94 1.80
CA ILE A 270 2.51 8.12 1.85
C ILE A 270 2.06 8.76 0.54
N ILE A 271 1.12 8.11 -0.15
CA ILE A 271 0.43 8.71 -1.29
C ILE A 271 -0.88 9.33 -0.79
N LEU A 272 -1.14 10.58 -1.19
CA LEU A 272 -2.46 11.18 -1.15
C LEU A 272 -3.02 11.27 -2.59
N MET A 273 -4.15 10.62 -2.83
CA MET A 273 -4.89 10.67 -4.10
C MET A 273 -6.14 11.53 -3.92
N GLY A 274 -6.01 12.83 -4.16
CA GLY A 274 -7.12 13.79 -4.19
C GLY A 274 -7.51 14.20 -5.61
N GLY A 275 -8.58 15.00 -5.73
CA GLY A 275 -8.99 15.62 -7.00
C GLY A 275 -9.11 14.63 -8.17
N GLU A 276 -8.36 14.86 -9.24
CA GLU A 276 -8.37 14.00 -10.43
C GLU A 276 -7.72 12.62 -10.16
N ALA A 277 -6.60 12.58 -9.44
CA ALA A 277 -5.90 11.33 -9.10
C ALA A 277 -6.79 10.31 -8.37
N ARG A 278 -7.73 10.79 -7.53
CA ARG A 278 -8.74 9.98 -6.83
C ARG A 278 -9.61 9.13 -7.77
N ARG A 279 -9.74 9.53 -9.04
CA ARG A 279 -10.63 8.93 -10.06
C ARG A 279 -9.86 8.24 -11.18
N CYS A 280 -8.55 8.17 -11.07
CA CYS A 280 -7.69 7.64 -12.10
C CYS A 280 -7.35 6.16 -11.89
N PHE A 281 -7.14 5.46 -12.99
CA PHE A 281 -6.65 4.08 -12.95
C PHE A 281 -5.30 4.02 -12.25
N HIS A 282 -5.12 3.06 -11.36
CA HIS A 282 -3.84 2.83 -10.71
C HIS A 282 -3.60 1.36 -10.41
N GLY A 283 -2.35 1.01 -10.09
CA GLY A 283 -1.98 -0.38 -9.83
C GLY A 283 -0.56 -0.51 -9.30
N VAL A 284 -0.21 -1.73 -8.90
CA VAL A 284 1.11 -2.09 -8.38
C VAL A 284 1.62 -3.27 -9.19
N PRO A 285 2.26 -3.07 -10.36
CA PRO A 285 2.73 -4.17 -11.19
C PRO A 285 3.83 -5.00 -10.54
N LEU A 286 4.59 -4.44 -9.60
CA LEU A 286 5.75 -5.09 -8.99
C LEU A 286 5.91 -4.72 -7.53
N VAL A 287 5.98 -5.72 -6.65
CA VAL A 287 6.57 -5.60 -5.30
C VAL A 287 7.91 -6.33 -5.31
N THR A 288 8.98 -5.66 -4.85
CA THR A 288 10.32 -6.26 -4.82
C THR A 288 10.58 -6.99 -3.51
N ASP A 289 11.74 -7.62 -3.41
CA ASP A 289 12.33 -8.22 -2.21
C ASP A 289 13.24 -7.26 -1.45
N LYS A 290 13.28 -5.97 -1.83
CA LYS A 290 14.18 -4.98 -1.21
C LYS A 290 13.50 -4.31 -0.02
N LEU A 291 13.86 -4.76 1.17
CA LEU A 291 13.55 -4.10 2.44
C LEU A 291 14.67 -3.09 2.78
N PRO A 292 14.37 -1.88 3.30
CA PRO A 292 15.42 -0.98 3.79
C PRO A 292 16.22 -1.61 4.94
N ALA A 293 17.55 -1.47 4.93
CA ALA A 293 18.42 -2.10 5.93
C ALA A 293 18.08 -1.65 7.36
N ASP A 294 17.83 -0.35 7.56
CA ASP A 294 17.46 0.20 8.86
C ASP A 294 16.09 -0.31 9.34
N PHE A 295 15.17 -0.64 8.42
CA PHE A 295 13.89 -1.25 8.79
C PHE A 295 14.12 -2.62 9.44
N ALA A 296 14.95 -3.46 8.82
CA ALA A 296 15.29 -4.79 9.34
C ALA A 296 16.01 -4.70 10.69
N ALA A 297 16.90 -3.71 10.88
CA ALA A 297 17.56 -3.49 12.16
C ALA A 297 16.56 -3.05 13.25
N CYS A 298 15.62 -2.17 12.90
CA CYS A 298 14.62 -1.66 13.84
C CYS A 298 13.58 -2.70 14.28
N THR A 299 13.36 -3.80 13.54
CA THR A 299 12.44 -4.87 13.99
C THR A 299 12.86 -5.45 15.34
N GLN A 300 14.16 -5.53 15.62
CA GLN A 300 14.67 -6.09 16.87
C GLN A 300 14.28 -5.28 18.10
N ALA A 301 14.05 -3.97 17.94
CA ALA A 301 13.63 -3.10 19.04
C ALA A 301 12.23 -3.48 19.60
N LEU A 302 11.37 -4.11 18.79
CA LEU A 302 10.06 -4.59 19.21
C LEU A 302 10.15 -5.68 20.30
N LYS A 303 11.29 -6.39 20.40
CA LYS A 303 11.48 -7.45 21.43
C LYS A 303 11.49 -6.90 22.85
N HIS A 304 11.66 -5.60 23.04
CA HIS A 304 11.58 -4.97 24.36
C HIS A 304 10.15 -4.89 24.90
N THR A 305 9.14 -4.91 24.02
CA THR A 305 7.71 -4.72 24.36
C THR A 305 6.83 -5.88 23.90
N HIS A 306 7.36 -6.79 23.07
CA HIS A 306 6.62 -7.90 22.46
C HIS A 306 7.36 -9.24 22.61
N ILE A 307 6.64 -10.33 22.34
CA ILE A 307 7.16 -11.69 22.44
C ILE A 307 8.26 -11.89 21.40
N PRO A 308 9.50 -12.29 21.77
CA PRO A 308 10.60 -12.41 20.82
C PRO A 308 10.30 -13.31 19.61
N ALA A 309 9.65 -14.46 19.82
CA ALA A 309 9.27 -15.38 18.74
C ALA A 309 8.25 -14.78 17.75
N GLU A 310 7.30 -13.97 18.25
CA GLU A 310 6.35 -13.24 17.39
C GLU A 310 7.08 -12.18 16.55
N VAL A 311 8.04 -11.47 17.15
CA VAL A 311 8.86 -10.47 16.47
C VAL A 311 9.75 -11.12 15.41
N ASP A 312 10.33 -12.27 15.69
CA ASP A 312 11.14 -13.03 14.72
C ASP A 312 10.28 -13.49 13.53
N ALA A 313 9.08 -14.03 13.78
CA ALA A 313 8.15 -14.37 12.72
C ALA A 313 7.71 -13.14 11.90
N PHE A 314 7.49 -11.99 12.54
CA PHE A 314 7.21 -10.74 11.83
C PHE A 314 8.39 -10.30 10.96
N ALA A 315 9.62 -10.36 11.48
CA ALA A 315 10.83 -10.01 10.75
C ALA A 315 11.00 -10.91 9.51
N ASP A 316 10.78 -12.21 9.67
CA ASP A 316 10.81 -13.18 8.56
C ASP A 316 9.74 -12.90 7.51
N TYR A 317 8.52 -12.55 7.94
CA TYR A 317 7.44 -12.19 7.03
C TYR A 317 7.76 -10.90 6.25
N ILE A 318 8.10 -9.81 6.95
CA ILE A 318 8.24 -8.49 6.35
C ILE A 318 9.52 -8.34 5.52
N ALA A 319 10.54 -9.18 5.75
CA ALA A 319 11.73 -9.27 4.90
C ALA A 319 11.39 -9.50 3.41
N HIS A 320 10.26 -10.14 3.14
CA HIS A 320 9.80 -10.47 1.78
C HIS A 320 8.37 -10.01 1.52
N ALA A 321 7.89 -9.01 2.27
CA ALA A 321 6.54 -8.51 2.12
C ALA A 321 6.47 -6.99 2.23
N ARG A 322 5.39 -6.49 1.65
CA ARG A 322 4.98 -5.10 1.73
C ARG A 322 3.55 -5.03 2.25
N VAL A 323 3.28 -4.03 3.07
CA VAL A 323 1.95 -3.69 3.53
C VAL A 323 1.57 -2.31 3.03
N ASN A 324 0.37 -2.17 2.49
CA ASN A 324 -0.23 -0.86 2.20
C ASN A 324 -1.49 -0.67 3.04
N ILE A 325 -1.62 0.47 3.71
CA ILE A 325 -2.85 0.83 4.44
C ILE A 325 -3.53 1.96 3.67
N ASN A 326 -4.69 1.68 3.07
CA ASN A 326 -5.43 2.61 2.22
C ASN A 326 -6.67 3.10 2.96
N LEU A 327 -6.62 4.34 3.45
CA LEU A 327 -7.63 4.97 4.28
C LEU A 327 -8.48 5.91 3.46
N ARG A 328 -9.79 5.82 3.67
CA ARG A 328 -10.76 6.50 2.82
C ARG A 328 -12.03 6.82 3.57
N ARG A 329 -12.64 7.91 3.13
CA ARG A 329 -14.00 8.24 3.48
C ARG A 329 -14.94 7.45 2.59
N VAL A 330 -15.98 6.88 3.19
CA VAL A 330 -16.99 6.09 2.47
C VAL A 330 -18.28 6.89 2.24
N ALA A 331 -18.39 7.99 2.99
CA ALA A 331 -19.60 8.72 3.32
C ALA A 331 -20.63 7.82 4.01
N ALA A 332 -20.85 8.16 5.28
CA ALA A 332 -21.73 7.46 6.20
C ALA A 332 -23.22 7.76 5.93
N ARG A 333 -24.02 6.70 6.11
CA ARG A 333 -25.35 6.61 6.73
C ARG A 333 -26.36 7.73 6.52
#